data_AF-A0A941Q176-F1
#
_entry.id   AF-A0A941Q176-F1
#
_cell.length_a   1.000
_cell.length_b   1.000
_cell.length_c   1.000
_cell.angle_alpha   90.00
_cell.angle_beta   90.00
_cell.angle_gamma   90.00
#
_symmetry.space_group_name_H-M   'P 1'
#
loop_
_entity.id
_entity.type
_entity.pdbx_description
1 polymer ?
#
loop_
_entity_poly.entity_id
_entity_poly.type
_entity_poly.pdbx_seq_one_letter_code
_entity_poly.pdbx_strand_id
1 'polypeptide(L)'
;MNLLSRRLLVGAVVLWMTSAGAQTSYPGKAIRLIVPTPAGGPSDAAARALAKGMTAGLGQEVLVENRPGGNTGIGAGAVLN
;
A
#
# COMPACT_ATOMS: atom_id res chain seq x y z
N MET A 1 -20.67 -15.76 41.83
CA MET A 1 -20.25 -14.82 40.75
C MET A 1 -21.46 -14.01 40.36
N ASN A 2 -21.46 -12.72 40.70
CA ASN A 2 -22.68 -11.92 40.77
C ASN A 2 -23.11 -11.48 39.36
N LEU A 3 -24.41 -11.36 39.11
CA LEU A 3 -24.95 -10.95 37.80
C LEU A 3 -24.37 -9.61 37.32
N LEU A 4 -24.02 -8.71 38.25
CA LEU A 4 -23.32 -7.46 37.98
C LEU A 4 -21.92 -7.67 37.36
N SER A 5 -21.16 -8.63 37.86
CA SER A 5 -19.80 -8.93 37.39
C SER A 5 -19.81 -9.44 35.93
N ARG A 6 -20.83 -10.24 35.56
CA ARG A 6 -21.03 -10.71 34.18
C ARG A 6 -21.35 -9.57 33.22
N ARG A 7 -22.17 -8.60 33.64
CA ARG A 7 -22.54 -7.45 32.79
C ARG A 7 -21.36 -6.53 32.50
N LEU A 8 -20.51 -6.29 33.50
CA LEU A 8 -19.29 -5.49 33.34
C LEU A 8 -18.29 -6.15 32.38
N LEU A 9 -18.11 -7.48 32.48
CA LEU A 9 -17.24 -8.23 31.57
C LEU A 9 -17.74 -8.20 30.12
N VAL A 10 -19.05 -8.34 29.89
CA VAL A 10 -19.63 -8.27 28.54
C VAL A 10 -19.47 -6.86 27.94
N GLY A 11 -19.68 -5.81 28.73
CA GLY A 11 -19.50 -4.42 28.26
C GLY A 11 -18.06 -4.10 27.85
N ALA A 12 -17.07 -4.61 28.58
CA ALA A 12 -15.66 -4.40 28.28
C ALA A 12 -15.23 -5.09 26.96
N VAL A 13 -15.75 -6.29 26.68
CA VAL A 13 -15.46 -7.03 25.44
C VAL A 13 -16.05 -6.32 24.22
N VAL A 14 -17.26 -5.76 24.33
CA VAL A 14 -17.90 -5.01 23.23
C VAL A 14 -17.12 -3.74 22.88
N LEU A 15 -16.61 -3.00 23.87
CA LEU A 15 -15.80 -1.80 23.63
C LEU A 15 -14.48 -2.11 22.92
N TRP A 16 -13.84 -3.23 23.24
CA TRP A 16 -12.63 -3.70 22.55
C TRP A 16 -12.88 -4.13 21.10
N MET A 17 -14.08 -4.60 20.76
CA MET A 17 -14.42 -4.97 19.37
C MET A 17 -14.67 -3.76 18.47
N THR A 18 -14.92 -2.57 19.04
CA THR A 18 -15.15 -1.34 18.25
C THR A 18 -13.86 -0.66 17.77
N SER A 19 -12.68 -1.11 18.21
CA SER A 19 -11.41 -0.67 17.64
C SER A 19 -11.10 -1.35 16.31
N ALA A 20 -12.08 -1.44 15.41
CA ALA A 20 -11.83 -1.72 14.02
C ALA A 20 -11.08 -0.52 13.45
N GLY A 21 -9.76 -0.65 13.26
CA GLY A 21 -8.96 0.35 12.58
C GLY A 21 -9.50 0.52 11.18
N ALA A 22 -10.29 1.58 10.95
CA ALA A 22 -10.68 1.99 9.61
C ALA A 22 -9.41 2.10 8.77
N GLN A 23 -9.49 1.63 7.52
CA GLN A 23 -8.54 1.90 6.44
C GLN A 23 -7.94 3.31 6.62
N THR A 24 -6.69 3.48 7.10
CA THR A 24 -6.06 4.80 7.02
C THR A 24 -6.11 5.27 5.57
N SER A 25 -6.20 6.59 5.35
CA SER A 25 -6.20 7.14 4.00
C SER A 25 -5.05 6.54 3.19
N TYR A 26 -5.35 6.05 1.99
CA TYR A 26 -4.33 5.51 1.10
C TYR A 26 -3.24 6.58 0.87
N PRO A 27 -1.94 6.20 0.88
CA PRO A 27 -1.40 4.84 0.95
C PRO A 27 -1.01 4.42 2.38
N GLY A 28 -1.28 3.16 2.73
CA GLY A 28 -0.87 2.59 4.02
C GLY A 28 0.55 1.98 4.03
N LYS A 29 1.23 1.97 2.88
CA LYS A 29 2.58 1.43 2.67
C LYS A 29 3.20 2.04 1.41
N ALA A 30 4.51 1.86 1.24
CA ALA A 30 5.22 2.26 0.04
C ALA A 30 4.59 1.66 -1.25
N ILE A 31 4.54 2.46 -2.30
CA ILE A 31 3.99 2.09 -3.61
C ILE A 31 5.13 1.61 -4.50
N ARG A 32 4.90 0.53 -5.26
CA ARG A 32 5.82 0.07 -6.31
C ARG A 32 5.31 0.54 -7.68
N LEU A 33 6.10 1.35 -8.36
CA LEU A 33 5.84 1.80 -9.72
C LEU A 33 6.60 0.90 -10.71
N ILE A 34 5.88 -0.01 -11.34
CA ILE A 34 6.46 -0.96 -12.29
C ILE A 34 6.71 -0.29 -13.65
N VAL A 35 7.94 -0.41 -14.15
CA VAL A 35 8.34 0.08 -15.48
C VAL A 35 8.67 -1.13 -16.36
N PRO A 36 7.91 -1.39 -17.44
CA PRO A 36 8.08 -2.60 -18.26
C PRO A 36 9.24 -2.51 -19.27
N THR A 37 10.15 -1.56 -19.09
CA THR A 37 11.31 -1.30 -19.96
C THR A 37 12.61 -1.30 -19.14
N PRO A 38 13.78 -1.45 -19.79
CA PRO A 38 15.07 -1.42 -19.11
C PRO A 38 15.33 -0.11 -18.35
N ALA A 39 16.09 -0.19 -17.27
CA ALA A 39 16.51 0.97 -16.50
C ALA A 39 17.38 1.93 -17.33
N GLY A 40 17.31 3.23 -17.03
CA GLY A 40 18.09 4.27 -17.73
C GLY A 40 17.49 4.76 -19.06
N GLY A 41 16.40 4.17 -19.53
CA GLY A 41 15.65 4.66 -20.69
C GLY A 41 14.73 5.85 -20.37
N PRO A 42 14.11 6.47 -21.38
CA PRO A 42 13.20 7.61 -21.19
C PRO A 42 12.01 7.29 -20.28
N SER A 43 11.46 6.07 -20.36
CA SER A 43 10.37 5.63 -19.47
C SER A 43 10.79 5.53 -18.01
N ASP A 44 12.02 5.06 -17.73
CA ASP A 44 12.56 4.98 -16.37
C ASP A 44 12.82 6.39 -15.80
N ALA A 45 13.39 7.28 -16.61
CA ALA A 45 13.60 8.68 -16.22
C ALA A 45 12.27 9.38 -15.88
N ALA A 46 11.25 9.21 -16.72
CA ALA A 46 9.90 9.74 -16.46
C ALA A 46 9.29 9.14 -15.18
N ALA A 47 9.39 7.82 -15.00
CA ALA A 47 8.88 7.13 -13.82
C ALA A 47 9.55 7.63 -12.53
N ARG A 48 10.87 7.86 -12.54
CA ARG A 48 11.59 8.41 -11.37
C ARG A 48 11.19 9.84 -11.05
N ALA A 49 10.95 10.68 -12.06
CA ALA A 49 10.43 12.03 -11.85
C ALA A 49 9.02 12.01 -11.24
N LEU A 50 8.14 11.15 -11.77
CA LEU A 50 6.80 10.92 -11.23
C LEU A 50 6.84 10.41 -9.78
N ALA A 51 7.65 9.38 -9.52
CA ALA A 51 7.80 8.79 -8.19
C ALA A 51 8.24 9.81 -7.14
N LYS A 52 9.17 10.72 -7.51
CA LYS A 52 9.59 11.82 -6.62
C LYS A 52 8.43 12.76 -6.28
N GLY A 53 7.64 13.18 -7.26
CA GLY A 53 6.49 14.06 -7.05
C GLY A 53 5.38 13.39 -6.24
N MET A 54 5.07 12.13 -6.57
CA MET A 54 4.08 11.33 -5.83
C MET A 54 4.51 11.09 -4.39
N THR A 55 5.79 10.83 -4.13
CA THR A 55 6.30 10.65 -2.77
C THR A 55 6.08 11.92 -1.93
N ALA A 56 6.33 13.09 -2.51
CA ALA A 56 6.09 14.37 -1.83
C ALA A 56 4.59 14.62 -1.56
N GLY A 57 3.70 14.27 -2.50
CA GLY A 57 2.26 14.50 -2.38
C GLY A 57 1.53 13.48 -1.50
N LEU A 58 1.97 12.22 -1.49
CA LEU A 58 1.32 11.12 -0.78
C LEU A 58 1.87 10.90 0.62
N GLY A 59 3.06 11.45 0.93
CA GLY A 59 3.76 11.20 2.20
C GLY A 59 4.22 9.74 2.37
N GLN A 60 4.19 8.96 1.29
CA GLN A 60 4.61 7.56 1.24
C GLN A 60 5.57 7.37 0.08
N GLU A 61 6.60 6.56 0.28
CA GLU A 61 7.62 6.31 -0.73
C GLU A 61 7.04 5.63 -1.97
N VAL A 62 7.45 6.10 -3.15
CA VAL A 62 7.17 5.45 -4.44
C VAL A 62 8.47 4.89 -5.02
N LEU A 63 8.58 3.57 -5.04
CA LEU A 63 9.74 2.80 -5.50
C LEU A 63 9.60 2.45 -6.98
N VAL A 64 10.55 2.85 -7.82
CA VAL A 64 10.57 2.47 -9.24
C VAL A 64 11.22 1.11 -9.41
N GLU A 65 10.51 0.18 -10.06
CA GLU A 65 10.95 -1.19 -10.26
C GLU A 65 10.89 -1.57 -11.75
N ASN A 66 12.05 -1.75 -12.38
CA ASN A 66 12.12 -2.10 -13.79
C ASN A 66 11.91 -3.62 -13.97
N ARG A 67 10.88 -3.99 -14.73
CA ARG A 67 10.51 -5.38 -15.07
C ARG A 67 10.41 -5.55 -16.59
N PRO A 68 11.54 -5.49 -17.32
CA PRO A 68 11.54 -5.64 -18.77
C PRO A 68 11.24 -7.08 -19.22
N GLY A 69 10.84 -7.23 -20.48
CA GLY A 69 10.69 -8.53 -21.16
C GLY A 69 9.24 -8.95 -21.41
N GLY A 70 9.08 -10.07 -22.13
CA GLY A 70 7.76 -10.63 -22.49
C GLY A 70 6.87 -9.68 -23.30
N ASN A 71 7.46 -8.81 -24.14
CA ASN A 71 6.73 -7.75 -24.84
C ASN A 71 5.86 -6.90 -23.89
N THR A 72 6.43 -6.48 -22.74
CA THR A 72 5.79 -5.81 -21.60
C THR A 72 4.92 -6.71 -20.70
N GLY A 73 4.66 -7.95 -21.09
CA GLY A 73 3.83 -8.89 -20.32
C GLY A 73 4.39 -9.24 -18.93
N ILE A 74 5.72 -9.24 -18.74
CA ILE A 74 6.33 -9.47 -17.42
C ILE A 74 5.99 -8.32 -16.47
N GLY A 75 6.12 -7.07 -16.93
CA GLY A 75 5.75 -5.90 -16.16
C GLY A 75 4.25 -5.83 -15.87
N ALA A 76 3.40 -6.16 -16.85
CA ALA A 76 1.96 -6.23 -16.65
C ALA A 76 1.59 -7.29 -15.59
N GLY A 77 2.18 -8.47 -15.67
CA GLY A 77 1.98 -9.53 -14.67
C GLY A 77 2.45 -9.14 -13.27
N ALA A 78 3.50 -8.33 -13.15
CA ALA A 78 4.00 -7.87 -11.84
C ALA A 78 3.01 -6.95 -11.09
N VAL A 79 2.06 -6.32 -11.78
CA VAL A 79 1.03 -5.46 -11.16
C VAL A 79 -0.17 -6.28 -10.64
N LEU A 80 -0.33 -7.52 -11.11
CA LEU A 80 -1.47 -8.39 -10.75
C LEU A 80 -1.26 -9.20 -9.46
N ASN A 81 -0.05 -9.19 -8.88
CA ASN A 81 0.34 -9.96 -7.69
C ASN A 81 0.52 -9.08 -6.46
#